data_AF-A0A6B3LV87-F1
#
_entry.id   AF-A0A6B3LV87-F1
#
_cell.length_a   1.000
_cell.length_b   1.000
_cell.length_c   1.000
_cell.angle_alpha   90.00
_cell.angle_beta   90.00
_cell.angle_gamma   90.00
#
_symmetry.space_group_name_H-M   'P 1'
#
loop_
_entity.id
_entity.type
_entity.pdbx_description
1 polymer ?
#
loop_
_entity_poly.entity_id
_entity_poly.type
_entity_poly.pdbx_seq_one_letter_code
_entity_poly.pdbx_strand_id
1 'polypeptide(L)'
;MYNIEELKDRLLSELKEIAEDLGVKNFKKLSKQDLIYKILDQQAITPPEKLPKKYKTPVGAATPAPESSSEITTEVAEAPVAAEAPALEESKPVVRAERPERAPRPAPAPAKDHGPQQQRERIQPRRDNREQAVAEPRAEVREPRPERTENQNREPRPERVENQAREQRPERNDNREQRQDNREQRPDNRDQSNRNDNRHDNNQRRNQQQQQQVNASTSNFKEFDGIILNEGVLELMQDGYGFLRSTHYNYLASPDDIYVSPSQIKLFGLKTGDTVKGQIRPPKEGEKYFALLKVDSVNGRTTEEIRDRIPFQHLTPLFPEERLKLTTRPSQLSTRILDLFAPIGKGQRGMIVAQPKTGKTVLLKEIANAISENHPEVYLMILLIDERPEEVTDMARSVKAEVIASTFDETAERHVKVSSIVLDKAKRMVECGHDVVILLDSITRLARAYNTVVPSSGKILSGGVDANALHKPKRFFGAARNVENGGSLTIIATALIDTGSKMDEVIFEEFKGTGNMELQLDRKLANKRIYPAIDVPASGTRREDLLMDRDELNRVWILRKFMSDMNSVEAMEFLKDRMVGTKSNEEFLISMNG
;
A
#
# COMPACT_ATOMS: atom_id res chain seq x y z
N MET A 1 3.05 -10.68 44.54
CA MET A 1 2.21 -11.31 43.49
C MET A 1 2.88 -11.04 42.16
N TYR A 2 2.98 -12.05 41.30
CA TYR A 2 3.54 -11.96 39.96
C TYR A 2 2.40 -11.70 38.97
N ASN A 3 2.62 -10.86 37.96
CA ASN A 3 1.63 -10.67 36.90
C ASN A 3 1.91 -11.60 35.69
N ILE A 4 0.95 -11.73 34.78
CA ILE A 4 1.07 -12.65 33.64
C ILE A 4 2.20 -12.27 32.66
N GLU A 5 2.52 -10.99 32.57
CA GLU A 5 3.59 -10.48 31.68
C GLU A 5 4.97 -10.78 32.26
N GLU A 6 5.18 -10.54 33.56
CA GLU A 6 6.38 -10.90 34.32
C GLU A 6 6.68 -12.40 34.24
N LEU A 7 5.65 -13.26 34.29
CA LEU A 7 5.83 -14.71 34.19
C LEU A 7 6.11 -15.17 32.74
N LYS A 8 5.65 -14.46 31.72
CA LYS A 8 5.94 -14.80 30.32
C LYS A 8 7.40 -14.55 29.95
N ASP A 9 7.98 -13.50 30.52
CA ASP A 9 9.37 -13.06 30.27
C ASP A 9 10.42 -13.90 31.03
N ARG A 10 10.00 -14.71 32.02
CA ARG A 10 10.88 -15.60 32.79
C ARG A 10 11.22 -16.88 32.03
N LEU A 11 12.39 -17.44 32.34
CA LEU A 11 12.83 -18.74 31.81
C LEU A 11 12.03 -19.89 32.43
N LEU A 12 11.93 -21.02 31.73
CA LEU A 12 11.21 -22.19 32.23
C LEU A 12 11.81 -22.75 33.54
N SER A 13 13.11 -22.57 33.77
CA SER A 13 13.79 -22.90 35.03
C SER A 13 13.28 -22.03 36.18
N GLU A 14 13.25 -20.72 35.99
CA GLU A 14 12.77 -19.76 37.00
C GLU A 14 11.29 -19.95 37.30
N LEU A 15 10.47 -20.26 36.30
CA LEU A 15 9.06 -20.56 36.50
C LEU A 15 8.84 -21.83 37.33
N LYS A 16 9.72 -22.84 37.18
CA LYS A 16 9.66 -24.06 38.00
C LYS A 16 10.04 -23.80 39.46
N GLU A 17 11.01 -22.95 39.71
CA GLU A 17 11.38 -22.51 41.07
C GLU A 17 10.23 -21.73 41.74
N ILE A 18 9.63 -20.77 41.02
CA ILE A 18 8.47 -20.02 41.52
C ILE A 18 7.27 -20.95 41.80
N ALA A 19 7.05 -21.96 40.94
CA ALA A 19 6.00 -22.95 41.14
C ALA A 19 6.27 -23.86 42.36
N GLU A 20 7.53 -24.20 42.63
CA GLU A 20 7.95 -24.99 43.80
C GLU A 20 7.74 -24.21 45.10
N ASP A 21 8.15 -22.94 45.14
CA ASP A 21 7.97 -22.04 46.28
C ASP A 21 6.48 -21.79 46.62
N LEU A 22 5.63 -21.75 45.61
CA LEU A 22 4.18 -21.59 45.77
C LEU A 22 3.44 -22.92 46.03
N GLY A 23 4.15 -24.05 46.04
CA GLY A 23 3.59 -25.37 46.33
C GLY A 23 2.70 -25.96 45.22
N VAL A 24 2.92 -25.56 43.96
CA VAL A 24 2.14 -26.04 42.81
C VAL A 24 2.44 -27.51 42.54
N LYS A 25 1.44 -28.39 42.60
CA LYS A 25 1.61 -29.84 42.35
C LYS A 25 1.89 -30.15 40.87
N ASN A 26 2.74 -31.15 40.62
CA ASN A 26 3.11 -31.67 39.29
C ASN A 26 3.79 -30.65 38.34
N PHE A 27 4.38 -29.58 38.86
CA PHE A 27 5.03 -28.53 38.07
C PHE A 27 6.16 -29.02 37.14
N LYS A 28 6.86 -30.10 37.48
CA LYS A 28 7.99 -30.63 36.69
C LYS A 28 7.59 -31.16 35.30
N LYS A 29 6.33 -31.55 35.09
CA LYS A 29 5.83 -32.16 33.84
C LYS A 29 4.97 -31.23 32.97
N LEU A 30 4.75 -29.99 33.40
CA LEU A 30 3.85 -29.05 32.72
C LEU A 30 4.57 -28.21 31.68
N SER A 31 3.82 -27.79 30.64
CA SER A 31 4.31 -26.85 29.62
C SER A 31 4.49 -25.45 30.22
N LYS A 32 5.28 -24.58 29.58
CA LYS A 32 5.54 -23.21 30.07
C LYS A 32 4.24 -22.43 30.32
N GLN A 33 3.28 -22.52 29.40
CA GLN A 33 2.00 -21.83 29.50
C GLN A 33 1.15 -22.37 30.66
N ASP A 34 1.05 -23.69 30.79
CA ASP A 34 0.28 -24.30 31.89
C ASP A 34 0.87 -23.97 33.26
N LEU A 35 2.20 -23.85 33.35
CA LEU A 35 2.88 -23.44 34.56
C LEU A 35 2.50 -22.01 34.97
N ILE A 36 2.48 -21.08 34.01
CA ILE A 36 2.12 -19.67 34.24
C ILE A 36 0.70 -19.58 34.79
N TYR A 37 -0.27 -20.29 34.18
CA TYR A 37 -1.65 -20.28 34.65
C TYR A 37 -1.79 -20.90 36.05
N LYS A 38 -1.14 -22.04 36.33
CA LYS A 38 -1.20 -22.64 37.66
C LYS A 38 -0.52 -21.81 38.75
N ILE A 39 0.54 -21.07 38.41
CA ILE A 39 1.19 -20.14 39.33
C ILE A 39 0.24 -18.99 39.68
N LEU A 40 -0.50 -18.46 38.70
CA LEU A 40 -1.49 -17.40 38.92
C LEU A 40 -2.68 -17.90 39.76
N ASP A 41 -3.21 -19.08 39.46
CA ASP A 41 -4.29 -19.71 40.22
C ASP A 41 -3.88 -19.95 41.69
N GLN A 42 -2.66 -20.47 41.90
CA GLN A 42 -2.16 -20.74 43.25
C GLN A 42 -1.91 -19.45 44.04
N GLN A 43 -1.52 -18.35 43.38
CA GLN A 43 -1.39 -17.03 44.01
C GLN A 43 -2.73 -16.43 44.40
N ALA A 44 -3.81 -16.70 43.66
CA ALA A 44 -5.15 -16.22 43.99
C ALA A 44 -5.74 -16.92 45.23
N ILE A 45 -5.33 -18.16 45.49
CA ILE A 45 -5.81 -18.99 46.61
C ILE A 45 -4.98 -18.78 47.88
N THR A 46 -3.73 -18.33 47.76
CA THR A 46 -2.81 -18.21 48.89
C THR A 46 -2.95 -16.85 49.60
N PRO A 47 -3.13 -16.81 50.94
CA PRO A 47 -3.19 -15.56 51.69
C PRO A 47 -1.92 -14.71 51.52
N PRO A 48 -2.04 -13.36 51.45
CA PRO A 48 -0.93 -12.47 51.11
C PRO A 48 0.27 -12.53 52.08
N GLU A 49 0.06 -12.98 53.31
CA GLU A 49 1.11 -13.16 54.33
C GLU A 49 2.03 -14.37 54.07
N LYS A 50 1.60 -15.32 53.22
CA LYS A 50 2.36 -16.53 52.87
C LYS A 50 3.02 -16.49 51.48
N LEU A 51 2.92 -15.36 50.78
CA LEU A 51 3.55 -15.19 49.46
C LEU A 51 5.04 -14.87 49.61
N PRO A 52 5.95 -15.51 48.84
CA PRO A 52 7.38 -15.22 48.90
C PRO A 52 7.67 -13.76 48.48
N LYS A 53 8.58 -13.11 49.21
CA LYS A 53 9.06 -11.74 48.91
C LYS A 53 9.81 -11.75 47.57
N LYS A 54 9.46 -10.84 46.65
CA LYS A 54 9.99 -10.74 45.28
C LYS A 54 11.51 -10.95 45.25
N TYR A 55 11.96 -12.00 44.56
CA TYR A 55 13.36 -12.31 44.33
C TYR A 55 13.99 -11.19 43.46
N LYS A 56 15.03 -10.52 43.97
CA LYS A 56 15.81 -9.53 43.22
C LYS A 56 16.86 -10.26 42.38
N THR A 57 16.73 -10.24 41.06
CA THR A 57 17.82 -10.57 40.13
C THR A 57 18.86 -9.41 40.14
N PRO A 58 20.18 -9.67 40.04
CA PRO A 58 21.19 -8.61 39.97
C PRO A 58 21.09 -7.81 38.67
N VAL A 59 21.33 -6.50 38.76
CA VAL A 59 21.17 -5.47 37.70
C VAL A 59 22.47 -5.23 36.93
N GLY A 60 22.35 -5.02 35.61
CA GLY A 60 23.20 -4.13 34.80
C GLY A 60 22.41 -3.73 33.53
N ALA A 61 22.32 -2.48 33.05
CA ALA A 61 22.84 -1.18 33.46
C ALA A 61 21.91 -0.03 32.97
N ALA A 62 21.91 1.09 33.73
CA ALA A 62 21.42 2.49 33.60
C ALA A 62 20.53 2.94 32.40
N THR A 63 19.55 3.85 32.55
CA THR A 63 19.58 5.24 33.11
C THR A 63 18.14 5.81 33.35
N PRO A 64 17.89 7.06 33.84
CA PRO A 64 17.42 7.37 35.19
C PRO A 64 15.98 7.97 35.30
N ALA A 65 15.46 8.07 36.51
CA ALA A 65 14.33 8.94 36.86
C ALA A 65 14.64 9.74 38.15
N PRO A 66 14.10 10.96 38.31
CA PRO A 66 14.49 11.92 39.34
C PRO A 66 13.67 11.75 40.61
N GLU A 67 14.22 12.17 41.76
CA GLU A 67 13.44 12.89 42.78
C GLU A 67 14.36 13.57 43.81
N SER A 68 13.77 14.54 44.49
CA SER A 68 14.34 15.77 45.02
C SER A 68 14.75 15.75 46.50
N SER A 69 15.71 16.64 46.79
CA SER A 69 15.88 17.53 47.97
C SER A 69 16.69 17.12 49.21
N SER A 70 17.57 18.08 49.57
CA SER A 70 18.35 18.38 50.80
C SER A 70 19.52 17.45 51.18
N GLU A 71 20.78 17.85 50.95
CA GLU A 71 21.72 18.62 51.85
C GLU A 71 22.28 17.73 52.98
N ILE A 72 23.59 17.56 53.29
CA ILE A 72 24.79 18.42 53.19
C ILE A 72 26.09 17.57 53.49
N THR A 73 27.23 17.98 52.89
CA THR A 73 28.69 17.86 53.26
C THR A 73 29.54 16.57 53.22
N THR A 74 30.65 16.66 52.43
CA THR A 74 32.09 16.29 52.65
C THR A 74 32.47 14.84 53.01
N GLU A 75 33.55 14.17 52.58
CA GLU A 75 34.88 14.50 51.99
C GLU A 75 35.61 13.18 51.57
N VAL A 76 36.49 13.26 50.55
CA VAL A 76 37.82 12.59 50.31
C VAL A 76 38.03 11.05 50.17
N ALA A 77 38.83 10.71 49.13
CA ALA A 77 39.79 9.57 48.94
C ALA A 77 39.24 8.13 48.79
N GLU A 78 39.87 7.15 48.12
CA GLU A 78 41.10 6.96 47.33
C GLU A 78 40.92 5.61 46.57
N ALA A 79 41.73 5.35 45.55
CA ALA A 79 41.92 4.04 44.90
C ALA A 79 42.66 3.05 45.86
N PRO A 80 43.24 1.88 45.46
CA PRO A 80 43.27 1.15 44.18
C PRO A 80 43.17 -0.42 44.31
N VAL A 81 43.65 -1.13 43.26
CA VAL A 81 44.20 -2.52 43.23
C VAL A 81 43.18 -3.63 42.90
N ALA A 82 43.45 -4.70 42.14
CA ALA A 82 44.32 -5.12 41.04
C ALA A 82 43.97 -6.61 40.77
N ALA A 83 44.55 -7.19 39.70
CA ALA A 83 44.75 -8.62 39.45
C ALA A 83 43.51 -9.43 39.02
N GLU A 84 43.59 -10.45 38.17
CA GLU A 84 44.50 -10.91 37.10
C GLU A 84 43.77 -12.13 36.51
N ALA A 85 43.84 -12.33 35.20
CA ALA A 85 43.37 -13.54 34.53
C ALA A 85 44.58 -14.41 34.14
N PRO A 86 44.50 -15.75 34.16
CA PRO A 86 45.54 -16.58 33.60
C PRO A 86 45.29 -16.93 32.12
N ALA A 87 46.42 -17.09 31.43
CA ALA A 87 46.62 -17.36 30.02
C ALA A 87 46.50 -18.85 29.64
N LEU A 88 46.40 -19.13 28.33
CA LEU A 88 46.98 -20.32 27.69
C LEU A 88 47.44 -19.99 26.24
N GLU A 89 48.70 -20.34 25.99
CA GLU A 89 49.60 -20.44 24.81
C GLU A 89 49.02 -21.18 23.57
N GLU A 90 49.62 -21.29 22.38
CA GLU A 90 50.59 -20.58 21.50
C GLU A 90 50.56 -21.36 20.16
N SER A 91 50.80 -20.70 19.01
CA SER A 91 51.67 -21.22 17.92
C SER A 91 51.69 -20.28 16.70
N LYS A 92 52.90 -19.93 16.26
CA LYS A 92 53.26 -19.26 14.97
C LYS A 92 54.28 -20.14 14.23
N PRO A 93 54.49 -19.92 12.91
CA PRO A 93 55.66 -19.13 12.46
C PRO A 93 55.32 -18.16 11.30
N VAL A 94 55.60 -16.86 11.38
CA VAL A 94 56.79 -16.08 10.91
C VAL A 94 57.11 -16.14 9.40
N VAL A 95 56.85 -15.02 8.69
CA VAL A 95 57.71 -14.44 7.64
C VAL A 95 57.78 -12.93 7.89
N ARG A 96 59.00 -12.37 7.81
CA ARG A 96 59.40 -11.00 8.16
C ARG A 96 59.79 -10.24 6.89
N ALA A 97 59.29 -9.01 6.71
CA ALA A 97 59.90 -7.99 5.86
C ALA A 97 59.53 -6.58 6.36
N GLU A 98 60.39 -5.61 6.08
CA GLU A 98 60.76 -4.47 6.92
C GLU A 98 59.96 -3.16 6.72
N ARG A 99 60.14 -2.26 7.70
CA ARG A 99 59.66 -0.86 7.74
C ARG A 99 60.31 0.03 6.66
N PRO A 100 59.68 1.19 6.37
CA PRO A 100 60.35 2.45 6.63
C PRO A 100 59.52 3.46 7.44
N GLU A 101 60.23 4.48 7.94
CA GLU A 101 59.86 5.47 8.97
C GLU A 101 58.94 6.64 8.54
N ARG A 102 58.47 7.30 9.60
CA ARG A 102 57.61 8.48 9.79
C ARG A 102 57.84 9.71 8.89
N ALA A 103 56.72 10.42 8.65
CA ALA A 103 56.63 11.88 8.68
C ALA A 103 55.42 12.33 9.54
N PRO A 104 55.54 13.38 10.38
CA PRO A 104 54.52 13.79 11.34
C PRO A 104 53.50 14.82 10.79
N ARG A 105 52.30 14.82 11.38
CA ARG A 105 51.21 15.79 11.14
C ARG A 105 51.47 17.11 11.89
N PRO A 106 51.09 18.28 11.34
CA PRO A 106 51.17 19.55 12.06
C PRO A 106 49.96 19.78 12.98
N ALA A 107 50.24 20.34 14.16
CA ALA A 107 49.27 20.85 15.14
C ALA A 107 49.05 22.37 14.94
N PRO A 108 47.90 22.93 15.37
CA PRO A 108 47.54 24.34 15.18
C PRO A 108 48.20 25.27 16.22
N ALA A 109 48.53 26.48 15.79
CA ALA A 109 49.10 27.55 16.61
C ALA A 109 48.03 28.58 17.08
N PRO A 110 48.32 29.39 18.11
CA PRO A 110 47.32 29.87 19.08
C PRO A 110 46.91 31.34 18.94
N ALA A 111 45.82 31.68 19.65
CA ALA A 111 45.33 33.04 19.90
C ALA A 111 46.26 33.83 20.84
N LYS A 112 46.33 35.16 20.61
CA LYS A 112 46.81 36.14 21.60
C LYS A 112 45.81 37.28 21.71
N ASP A 113 45.54 37.62 22.96
CA ASP A 113 44.68 38.69 23.45
C ASP A 113 45.57 39.71 24.20
N HIS A 114 45.31 41.01 24.02
CA HIS A 114 45.78 42.11 24.88
C HIS A 114 44.78 43.29 24.78
N GLY A 115 44.06 43.56 25.89
CA GLY A 115 43.28 44.78 26.16
C GLY A 115 44.18 46.00 26.53
N PRO A 116 43.71 47.06 27.25
CA PRO A 116 42.62 47.07 28.25
C PRO A 116 41.69 48.33 28.37
N GLN A 117 40.50 48.07 28.94
CA GLN A 117 39.70 48.76 29.98
C GLN A 117 39.73 50.30 30.25
N GLN A 118 38.52 50.87 30.42
CA GLN A 118 38.05 51.64 31.61
C GLN A 118 36.50 51.51 31.72
N GLN A 119 35.98 50.70 32.65
CA GLN A 119 35.37 51.02 33.97
C GLN A 119 33.96 51.66 33.93
N ARG A 120 32.91 50.89 34.27
CA ARG A 120 32.15 50.81 35.57
C ARG A 120 30.85 51.65 35.49
N GLU A 121 29.66 51.27 35.97
CA GLU A 121 29.24 50.31 37.00
C GLU A 121 27.70 50.00 36.94
N ARG A 122 27.34 48.76 37.37
CA ARG A 122 26.17 48.26 38.17
C ARG A 122 24.69 48.58 37.82
N ILE A 123 23.82 47.58 37.48
CA ILE A 123 23.02 46.60 38.31
C ILE A 123 21.89 47.31 39.12
N GLN A 124 20.58 46.98 39.18
CA GLN A 124 19.63 45.93 38.73
C GLN A 124 18.17 46.47 38.98
N PRO A 125 17.08 45.74 38.64
CA PRO A 125 15.70 46.26 38.58
C PRO A 125 14.84 45.96 39.84
N ARG A 126 13.72 46.70 40.03
CA ARG A 126 12.42 46.19 40.56
C ARG A 126 11.29 47.25 40.66
N ARG A 127 10.11 46.82 40.17
CA ARG A 127 8.70 47.02 40.62
C ARG A 127 8.00 48.39 40.75
N ASP A 128 6.82 48.39 40.11
CA ASP A 128 5.48 48.88 40.48
C ASP A 128 5.10 50.37 40.52
N ASN A 129 4.05 50.63 39.72
CA ASN A 129 2.88 51.49 39.93
C ASN A 129 2.94 53.02 39.72
N ARG A 130 1.82 53.49 39.13
CA ARG A 130 1.30 54.87 38.95
C ARG A 130 1.93 55.71 37.84
N GLU A 131 1.23 56.57 37.10
CA GLU A 131 -0.19 56.91 36.81
C GLU A 131 -0.09 58.03 35.75
N GLN A 132 -1.17 58.26 34.98
CA GLN A 132 -1.44 59.40 34.06
C GLN A 132 -0.73 59.38 32.69
N ALA A 133 -1.40 59.06 31.58
CA ALA A 133 -2.53 59.71 30.90
C ALA A 133 -2.14 60.95 30.07
N VAL A 134 -2.02 60.78 28.75
CA VAL A 134 -2.17 61.85 27.73
C VAL A 134 -2.98 61.27 26.57
N ALA A 135 -3.91 62.09 26.09
CA ALA A 135 -5.15 61.74 25.41
C ALA A 135 -5.05 61.55 23.87
N GLU A 136 -5.86 60.61 23.37
CA GLU A 136 -6.36 60.54 21.99
C GLU A 136 -7.87 60.90 21.99
N PRO A 137 -8.40 61.57 20.95
CA PRO A 137 -9.84 61.66 20.73
C PRO A 137 -10.31 60.57 19.75
N ARG A 138 -11.24 59.71 20.21
CA ARG A 138 -12.06 58.81 19.37
C ARG A 138 -13.51 59.28 19.38
N ALA A 139 -14.10 59.41 18.19
CA ALA A 139 -15.54 59.59 17.98
C ALA A 139 -16.21 58.23 17.72
N GLU A 140 -17.39 58.07 18.33
CA GLU A 140 -18.23 56.88 18.37
C GLU A 140 -19.05 56.66 17.09
N VAL A 141 -19.28 55.40 16.72
CA VAL A 141 -20.44 54.97 15.93
C VAL A 141 -21.12 53.82 16.68
N ARG A 142 -22.38 54.04 17.05
CA ARG A 142 -23.27 53.11 17.77
C ARG A 142 -24.04 52.20 16.81
N GLU A 143 -24.19 50.93 17.19
CA GLU A 143 -25.26 50.03 16.72
C GLU A 143 -26.62 50.41 17.31
N PRO A 144 -27.72 49.93 16.69
CA PRO A 144 -28.80 49.38 17.50
C PRO A 144 -29.39 48.05 16.98
N ARG A 145 -29.92 47.27 17.94
CA ARG A 145 -30.72 46.03 17.80
C ARG A 145 -32.15 46.27 18.38
N PRO A 146 -33.13 45.32 18.30
CA PRO A 146 -34.51 45.56 17.83
C PRO A 146 -35.65 45.44 18.88
N GLU A 147 -36.88 45.81 18.50
CA GLU A 147 -38.21 45.48 19.13
C GLU A 147 -39.26 45.26 17.99
N ARG A 148 -39.98 44.12 17.83
CA ARG A 148 -41.24 43.59 18.44
C ARG A 148 -42.42 44.59 18.44
N THR A 149 -43.60 44.31 17.86
CA THR A 149 -44.65 43.33 18.31
C THR A 149 -45.72 42.96 17.23
N GLU A 150 -46.27 41.72 17.34
CA GLU A 150 -47.68 41.23 17.21
C GLU A 150 -48.58 41.56 15.97
N ASN A 151 -49.55 40.75 15.46
CA ASN A 151 -50.18 39.46 15.84
C ASN A 151 -51.01 38.88 14.64
N GLN A 152 -50.97 37.54 14.50
CA GLN A 152 -52.06 36.56 14.22
C GLN A 152 -52.92 36.47 12.91
N ASN A 153 -52.87 35.24 12.36
CA ASN A 153 -53.97 34.31 11.97
C ASN A 153 -54.75 34.44 10.63
N ARG A 154 -54.55 33.46 9.71
CA ARG A 154 -55.51 32.38 9.29
C ARG A 154 -55.22 31.82 7.87
N GLU A 155 -55.06 30.49 7.77
CA GLU A 155 -55.41 29.65 6.58
C GLU A 155 -56.95 29.62 6.39
N PRO A 156 -57.58 29.28 5.22
CA PRO A 156 -57.23 28.10 4.38
C PRO A 156 -57.60 28.10 2.85
N ARG A 157 -57.18 27.00 2.19
CA ARG A 157 -57.77 26.22 1.06
C ARG A 157 -57.64 26.63 -0.44
N PRO A 158 -57.56 25.62 -1.35
CA PRO A 158 -57.53 25.74 -2.81
C PRO A 158 -58.87 25.37 -3.50
N GLU A 159 -59.13 25.86 -4.73
CA GLU A 159 -59.99 25.30 -5.81
C GLU A 159 -59.97 26.26 -7.03
N ARG A 160 -59.61 25.83 -8.26
CA ARG A 160 -60.47 25.32 -9.38
C ARG A 160 -61.40 26.43 -9.93
N VAL A 161 -61.49 26.80 -11.22
CA VAL A 161 -62.16 26.11 -12.36
C VAL A 161 -62.15 27.10 -13.59
N GLU A 162 -61.98 26.57 -14.84
CA GLU A 162 -62.50 27.05 -16.17
C GLU A 162 -62.14 28.45 -16.75
N ASN A 163 -62.17 28.76 -18.06
CA ASN A 163 -62.62 28.10 -19.30
C ASN A 163 -62.06 28.85 -20.55
N GLN A 164 -61.88 28.12 -21.67
CA GLN A 164 -62.15 28.48 -23.10
C GLN A 164 -61.46 29.72 -23.74
N ALA A 165 -61.08 29.82 -25.01
CA ALA A 165 -61.06 29.05 -26.27
C ALA A 165 -60.09 29.85 -27.21
N ARG A 166 -59.54 29.44 -28.37
CA ARG A 166 -60.09 28.79 -29.58
C ARG A 166 -58.89 28.55 -30.54
N GLU A 167 -58.60 27.30 -30.89
CA GLU A 167 -58.77 26.66 -32.23
C GLU A 167 -58.03 27.28 -33.43
N GLN A 168 -57.15 26.46 -34.03
CA GLN A 168 -57.23 26.02 -35.44
C GLN A 168 -56.65 24.59 -35.56
N ARG A 169 -57.50 23.65 -36.01
CA ARG A 169 -57.24 22.25 -36.50
C ARG A 169 -57.23 22.27 -38.05
N PRO A 170 -57.06 21.16 -38.84
CA PRO A 170 -57.20 19.71 -38.54
C PRO A 170 -56.09 18.78 -39.15
N GLU A 171 -55.75 17.64 -38.53
CA GLU A 171 -56.23 16.23 -38.68
C GLU A 171 -55.79 15.41 -39.91
N ARG A 172 -55.28 14.19 -39.66
CA ARG A 172 -55.86 12.97 -40.26
C ARG A 172 -55.62 11.68 -39.46
N ASN A 173 -56.75 11.17 -38.96
CA ASN A 173 -57.25 9.81 -38.75
C ASN A 173 -56.56 8.74 -37.88
N ASP A 174 -57.44 8.23 -37.02
CA ASP A 174 -57.35 7.21 -35.99
C ASP A 174 -58.39 6.10 -36.25
N ASN A 175 -58.29 5.05 -35.42
CA ASN A 175 -59.29 4.08 -34.94
C ASN A 175 -59.48 2.72 -35.66
N ARG A 176 -59.40 1.56 -34.97
CA ARG A 176 -60.00 0.99 -33.71
C ARG A 176 -61.41 0.41 -33.91
N GLU A 177 -61.57 -0.89 -33.60
CA GLU A 177 -62.55 -1.55 -32.68
C GLU A 177 -63.38 -2.60 -33.48
N GLN A 178 -63.98 -3.71 -33.00
CA GLN A 178 -64.35 -4.27 -31.69
C GLN A 178 -64.95 -5.72 -31.92
N ARG A 179 -65.14 -6.51 -30.83
CA ARG A 179 -66.23 -7.49 -30.52
C ARG A 179 -66.20 -9.00 -30.94
N GLN A 180 -66.13 -9.84 -29.90
CA GLN A 180 -67.05 -10.91 -29.40
C GLN A 180 -68.08 -11.69 -30.28
N ASP A 181 -68.13 -13.00 -29.95
CA ASP A 181 -69.26 -13.96 -29.88
C ASP A 181 -69.75 -14.83 -31.08
N ASN A 182 -69.48 -16.14 -30.92
CA ASN A 182 -70.38 -17.31 -30.89
C ASN A 182 -71.21 -17.82 -32.12
N ARG A 183 -71.04 -19.14 -32.36
CA ARG A 183 -71.98 -20.18 -32.85
C ARG A 183 -72.48 -20.24 -34.33
N GLU A 184 -72.20 -21.43 -34.89
CA GLU A 184 -73.14 -22.39 -35.51
C GLU A 184 -73.26 -22.57 -37.05
N GLN A 185 -73.26 -23.86 -37.42
CA GLN A 185 -73.95 -24.57 -38.51
C GLN A 185 -73.24 -24.93 -39.84
N ARG A 186 -73.33 -26.24 -40.15
CA ARG A 186 -72.94 -26.99 -41.37
C ARG A 186 -73.95 -26.80 -42.52
N PRO A 187 -73.73 -27.38 -43.73
CA PRO A 187 -74.31 -28.71 -44.04
C PRO A 187 -73.46 -29.67 -44.94
N ASP A 188 -74.00 -30.89 -45.07
CA ASP A 188 -73.58 -32.18 -45.68
C ASP A 188 -73.07 -32.17 -47.16
N ASN A 189 -72.51 -33.22 -47.81
CA ASN A 189 -72.84 -34.65 -47.79
C ASN A 189 -71.88 -35.54 -48.63
N ARG A 190 -71.91 -36.87 -48.36
CA ARG A 190 -71.67 -38.09 -49.21
C ARG A 190 -70.58 -39.12 -48.81
N ASP A 191 -71.10 -40.25 -48.27
CA ASP A 191 -70.95 -41.66 -48.71
C ASP A 191 -69.54 -42.30 -48.87
N GLN A 192 -69.25 -43.58 -48.55
CA GLN A 192 -69.94 -44.71 -47.91
C GLN A 192 -68.88 -45.82 -47.70
N SER A 193 -69.05 -46.65 -46.66
CA SER A 193 -68.58 -48.06 -46.53
C SER A 193 -67.07 -48.40 -46.52
N ASN A 194 -66.53 -48.96 -45.42
CA ASN A 194 -66.39 -50.41 -45.19
C ASN A 194 -65.47 -50.77 -44.00
N ARG A 195 -65.99 -51.64 -43.13
CA ARG A 195 -65.37 -52.78 -42.42
C ARG A 195 -64.30 -52.59 -41.33
N ASN A 196 -64.74 -53.03 -40.15
CA ASN A 196 -64.17 -54.07 -39.27
C ASN A 196 -63.44 -53.67 -37.98
N ASP A 197 -64.03 -54.22 -36.92
CA ASP A 197 -63.57 -54.38 -35.55
C ASP A 197 -62.23 -55.11 -35.39
N ASN A 198 -61.71 -54.96 -34.17
CA ASN A 198 -60.64 -55.69 -33.50
C ASN A 198 -59.20 -55.28 -33.80
N ARG A 199 -58.67 -54.41 -32.94
CA ARG A 199 -57.41 -54.64 -32.20
C ARG A 199 -57.20 -53.56 -31.12
N HIS A 200 -57.87 -53.77 -29.98
CA HIS A 200 -57.23 -53.49 -28.69
C HIS A 200 -56.02 -54.45 -28.53
N ASP A 201 -55.04 -54.04 -27.72
CA ASP A 201 -53.74 -54.69 -27.44
C ASP A 201 -52.56 -54.41 -28.37
N ASN A 202 -52.25 -53.14 -28.66
CA ASN A 202 -50.83 -52.80 -28.93
C ASN A 202 -50.34 -51.37 -28.66
N ASN A 203 -51.13 -50.52 -27.98
CA ASN A 203 -50.71 -49.13 -27.70
C ASN A 203 -50.02 -48.92 -26.34
N GLN A 204 -49.71 -49.98 -25.59
CA GLN A 204 -48.94 -49.90 -24.34
C GLN A 204 -47.50 -50.43 -24.42
N ARG A 205 -47.05 -51.01 -25.54
CA ARG A 205 -45.66 -51.48 -25.70
C ARG A 205 -44.76 -50.57 -26.54
N ARG A 206 -45.31 -49.55 -27.21
CA ARG A 206 -44.52 -48.60 -28.02
C ARG A 206 -44.00 -47.39 -27.23
N ASN A 207 -44.48 -47.17 -26.00
CA ASN A 207 -44.01 -46.10 -25.11
C ASN A 207 -42.91 -46.52 -24.11
N GLN A 208 -42.53 -47.81 -24.06
CA GLN A 208 -41.42 -48.27 -23.20
C GLN A 208 -40.09 -48.50 -23.93
N GLN A 209 -40.08 -48.61 -25.27
CA GLN A 209 -38.83 -48.71 -26.04
C GLN A 209 -38.30 -47.36 -26.56
N GLN A 210 -39.09 -46.29 -26.49
CA GLN A 210 -38.61 -44.92 -26.80
C GLN A 210 -38.13 -44.15 -25.55
N GLN A 211 -38.17 -44.77 -24.36
CA GLN A 211 -37.56 -44.23 -23.12
C GLN A 211 -36.22 -44.88 -22.77
N GLN A 212 -35.80 -45.95 -23.46
CA GLN A 212 -34.46 -46.54 -23.28
C GLN A 212 -33.39 -46.05 -24.26
N GLN A 213 -33.75 -45.30 -25.32
CA GLN A 213 -32.77 -44.65 -26.21
C GLN A 213 -32.54 -43.16 -25.93
N VAL A 214 -33.32 -42.52 -25.05
CA VAL A 214 -33.07 -41.13 -24.60
C VAL A 214 -32.17 -41.09 -23.35
N ASN A 215 -32.01 -42.22 -22.66
CA ASN A 215 -31.09 -42.36 -21.53
C ASN A 215 -29.68 -42.88 -21.90
N ALA A 216 -29.41 -43.16 -23.18
CA ALA A 216 -28.08 -43.55 -23.68
C ALA A 216 -27.31 -42.39 -24.34
N SER A 217 -27.92 -41.20 -24.46
CA SER A 217 -27.30 -39.98 -25.00
C SER A 217 -27.25 -38.83 -23.99
N THR A 218 -27.77 -39.04 -22.78
CA THR A 218 -27.60 -38.12 -21.63
C THR A 218 -26.57 -38.65 -20.61
N SER A 219 -26.06 -39.86 -20.83
CA SER A 219 -24.97 -40.51 -20.09
C SER A 219 -23.62 -40.37 -20.84
N ASN A 220 -23.45 -39.22 -21.50
CA ASN A 220 -22.18 -38.74 -22.03
C ASN A 220 -21.72 -37.46 -21.29
N PHE A 221 -22.06 -37.32 -20.00
CA PHE A 221 -21.09 -36.74 -19.09
C PHE A 221 -19.92 -37.71 -19.07
N LYS A 222 -19.02 -37.59 -20.07
CA LYS A 222 -17.67 -38.11 -19.93
C LYS A 222 -17.22 -37.68 -18.54
N GLU A 223 -16.92 -38.65 -17.69
CA GLU A 223 -15.97 -38.49 -16.60
C GLU A 223 -14.67 -37.99 -17.26
N PHE A 224 -14.62 -36.69 -17.57
CA PHE A 224 -13.37 -36.00 -17.64
C PHE A 224 -12.84 -36.17 -16.23
N ASP A 225 -11.81 -36.99 -16.10
CA ASP A 225 -10.92 -36.98 -14.95
C ASP A 225 -10.24 -35.61 -14.95
N GLY A 226 -11.03 -34.59 -14.60
CA GLY A 226 -11.05 -33.24 -15.16
C GLY A 226 -9.91 -32.39 -14.68
N ILE A 227 -8.71 -32.80 -15.05
CA ILE A 227 -7.45 -32.14 -14.77
C ILE A 227 -7.39 -30.92 -15.67
N ILE A 228 -7.71 -29.77 -15.09
CA ILE A 228 -7.59 -28.46 -15.73
C ILE A 228 -6.29 -27.84 -15.23
N LEU A 229 -5.55 -27.18 -16.11
CA LEU A 229 -4.39 -26.41 -15.68
C LEU A 229 -4.82 -24.97 -15.42
N ASN A 230 -4.54 -24.46 -14.23
CA ASN A 230 -4.94 -23.12 -13.81
C ASN A 230 -3.85 -22.47 -12.96
N GLU A 231 -3.93 -21.15 -12.79
CA GLU A 231 -3.00 -20.36 -11.99
C GLU A 231 -3.74 -19.40 -11.05
N GLY A 232 -3.11 -19.05 -9.94
CA GLY A 232 -3.61 -18.03 -9.04
C GLY A 232 -2.62 -17.67 -7.94
N VAL A 233 -2.91 -16.59 -7.23
CA VAL A 233 -2.03 -16.07 -6.17
C VAL A 233 -2.47 -16.63 -4.83
N LEU A 234 -1.56 -17.29 -4.12
CA LEU A 234 -1.84 -17.95 -2.85
C LEU A 234 -2.12 -16.93 -1.74
N GLU A 235 -3.26 -17.08 -1.08
CA GLU A 235 -3.59 -16.48 0.21
C GLU A 235 -3.69 -17.58 1.27
N LEU A 236 -2.84 -17.51 2.30
CA LEU A 236 -2.88 -18.42 3.44
C LEU A 236 -3.92 -17.98 4.47
N MET A 237 -4.68 -18.95 4.98
CA MET A 237 -5.64 -18.77 6.06
C MET A 237 -5.00 -19.06 7.42
N GLN A 238 -5.66 -18.64 8.50
CA GLN A 238 -5.16 -18.82 9.87
C GLN A 238 -4.97 -20.30 10.24
N ASP A 239 -5.82 -21.18 9.72
CA ASP A 239 -5.75 -22.63 9.97
C ASP A 239 -4.69 -23.35 9.12
N GLY A 240 -3.90 -22.61 8.32
CA GLY A 240 -2.75 -23.13 7.57
C GLY A 240 -3.07 -23.78 6.22
N TYR A 241 -4.33 -23.83 5.81
CA TYR A 241 -4.70 -24.06 4.41
C TYR A 241 -4.70 -22.74 3.63
N GLY A 242 -4.83 -22.77 2.31
CA GLY A 242 -4.87 -21.56 1.50
C GLY A 242 -5.78 -21.66 0.30
N PHE A 243 -5.99 -20.52 -0.36
CA PHE A 243 -6.69 -20.43 -1.64
C PHE A 243 -5.84 -19.71 -2.67
N LEU A 244 -5.81 -20.20 -3.90
CA LEU A 244 -5.29 -19.45 -5.03
C LEU A 244 -6.38 -18.49 -5.51
N ARG A 245 -6.14 -17.20 -5.34
CA ARG A 245 -7.04 -16.12 -5.74
C ARG A 245 -6.81 -15.76 -7.20
N SER A 246 -7.90 -15.48 -7.91
CA SER A 246 -7.88 -15.04 -9.30
C SER A 246 -7.59 -13.54 -9.42
N THR A 247 -6.82 -13.17 -10.44
CA THR A 247 -6.58 -11.78 -10.86
C THR A 247 -7.87 -11.11 -11.36
N HIS A 248 -8.75 -11.87 -12.01
CA HIS A 248 -10.04 -11.39 -12.55
C HIS A 248 -10.98 -10.85 -11.46
N TYR A 249 -10.81 -11.30 -10.22
CA TYR A 249 -11.56 -10.86 -9.05
C TYR A 249 -10.73 -9.96 -8.13
N ASN A 250 -9.68 -9.31 -8.62
CA ASN A 250 -8.81 -8.41 -7.84
C ASN A 250 -8.25 -9.07 -6.56
N TYR A 251 -7.97 -10.38 -6.61
CA TYR A 251 -7.51 -11.19 -5.48
C TYR A 251 -8.48 -11.33 -4.30
N LEU A 252 -9.76 -11.11 -4.55
CA LEU A 252 -10.81 -11.28 -3.57
C LEU A 252 -11.34 -12.71 -3.60
N ALA A 253 -12.09 -13.06 -2.57
CA ALA A 253 -12.72 -14.36 -2.49
C ALA A 253 -13.75 -14.53 -3.62
N SER A 254 -13.59 -15.62 -4.37
CA SER A 254 -14.44 -16.01 -5.49
C SER A 254 -14.88 -17.48 -5.34
N PRO A 255 -16.05 -17.87 -5.86
CA PRO A 255 -16.43 -19.27 -5.97
C PRO A 255 -15.41 -20.11 -6.76
N ASP A 256 -14.67 -19.49 -7.68
CA ASP A 256 -13.69 -20.15 -8.55
C ASP A 256 -12.31 -20.32 -7.88
N ASP A 257 -12.19 -20.00 -6.59
CA ASP A 257 -10.94 -20.13 -5.86
C ASP A 257 -10.50 -21.59 -5.72
N ILE A 258 -9.19 -21.81 -5.83
CA ILE A 258 -8.60 -23.14 -5.78
C ILE A 258 -8.06 -23.38 -4.38
N TYR A 259 -8.62 -24.38 -3.70
CA TYR A 259 -8.15 -24.85 -2.40
C TYR A 259 -6.75 -25.47 -2.51
N VAL A 260 -5.88 -25.08 -1.58
CA VAL A 260 -4.53 -25.62 -1.40
C VAL A 260 -4.42 -26.20 0.00
N SER A 261 -4.06 -27.49 0.07
CA SER A 261 -3.94 -28.18 1.35
C SER A 261 -2.71 -27.71 2.16
N PRO A 262 -2.77 -27.76 3.50
CA PRO A 262 -1.61 -27.45 4.36
C PRO A 262 -0.38 -28.31 4.03
N SER A 263 -0.59 -29.57 3.62
CA SER A 263 0.47 -30.49 3.23
C SER A 263 1.22 -30.00 1.99
N GLN A 264 0.50 -29.51 0.97
CA GLN A 264 1.12 -28.94 -0.23
C GLN A 264 1.87 -27.65 0.08
N ILE A 265 1.29 -26.77 0.90
CA ILE A 265 1.93 -25.52 1.32
C ILE A 265 3.28 -25.80 2.01
N LYS A 266 3.29 -26.74 2.96
CA LYS A 266 4.52 -27.14 3.66
C LYS A 266 5.50 -27.85 2.74
N LEU A 267 5.02 -28.76 1.89
CA LEU A 267 5.87 -29.52 0.98
C LEU A 267 6.63 -28.59 0.02
N PHE A 268 5.98 -27.59 -0.56
CA PHE A 268 6.59 -26.69 -1.54
C PHE A 268 7.13 -25.39 -0.94
N GLY A 269 7.05 -25.19 0.38
CA GLY A 269 7.51 -23.96 1.04
C GLY A 269 6.75 -22.71 0.57
N LEU A 270 5.46 -22.86 0.25
CA LEU A 270 4.64 -21.79 -0.30
C LEU A 270 4.33 -20.74 0.78
N LYS A 271 4.24 -19.49 0.35
CA LYS A 271 3.93 -18.32 1.18
C LYS A 271 2.85 -17.49 0.51
N THR A 272 2.15 -16.67 1.30
CA THR A 272 1.21 -15.69 0.74
C THR A 272 1.88 -14.82 -0.32
N GLY A 273 1.21 -14.65 -1.44
CA GLY A 273 1.69 -13.94 -2.63
C GLY A 273 2.28 -14.85 -3.71
N ASP A 274 2.54 -16.13 -3.44
CA ASP A 274 3.09 -17.03 -4.46
C ASP A 274 2.07 -17.26 -5.57
N THR A 275 2.48 -16.98 -6.81
CA THR A 275 1.69 -17.31 -8.00
C THR A 275 1.95 -18.77 -8.33
N VAL A 276 0.95 -19.62 -8.09
CA VAL A 276 1.06 -21.07 -8.26
C VAL A 276 0.31 -21.46 -9.52
N LYS A 277 1.01 -22.13 -10.44
CA LYS A 277 0.42 -22.75 -11.63
C LYS A 277 0.41 -24.25 -11.44
N GLY A 278 -0.71 -24.89 -11.72
CA GLY A 278 -0.85 -26.31 -11.46
C GLY A 278 -2.11 -26.95 -12.00
N GLN A 279 -2.16 -28.26 -11.85
CA GLN A 279 -3.29 -29.10 -12.20
C GLN A 279 -4.32 -29.03 -11.08
N ILE A 280 -5.56 -28.72 -11.42
CA ILE A 280 -6.71 -28.64 -10.50
C ILE A 280 -7.75 -29.68 -10.88
N ARG A 281 -8.56 -30.07 -9.91
CA ARG A 281 -9.75 -30.90 -10.10
C ARG A 281 -11.02 -30.19 -9.63
N PRO A 282 -12.18 -30.49 -10.23
CA PRO A 282 -13.46 -30.03 -9.71
C PRO A 282 -13.72 -30.55 -8.28
N PRO A 283 -14.58 -29.86 -7.50
CA PRO A 283 -15.03 -30.32 -6.21
C PRO A 283 -15.72 -31.68 -6.32
N LYS A 284 -15.40 -32.61 -5.41
CA LYS A 284 -16.12 -33.88 -5.24
C LYS A 284 -17.40 -33.66 -4.42
N GLU A 285 -18.24 -34.69 -4.31
CA GLU A 285 -19.43 -34.66 -3.46
C GLU A 285 -19.07 -34.20 -2.03
N GLY A 286 -19.65 -33.08 -1.59
CA GLY A 286 -19.39 -32.47 -0.28
C GLY A 286 -18.32 -31.36 -0.27
N GLU A 287 -17.56 -31.17 -1.35
CA GLU A 287 -16.61 -30.06 -1.51
C GLU A 287 -17.25 -28.88 -2.25
N LYS A 288 -16.83 -27.64 -1.92
CA LYS A 288 -17.35 -26.41 -2.55
C LYS A 288 -16.41 -25.77 -3.57
N TYR A 289 -15.12 -26.06 -3.47
CA TYR A 289 -14.06 -25.37 -4.21
C TYR A 289 -13.28 -26.35 -5.09
N PHE A 290 -12.66 -25.84 -6.15
CA PHE A 290 -11.65 -26.57 -6.89
C PHE A 290 -10.49 -26.92 -5.96
N ALA A 291 -9.83 -28.05 -6.18
CA ALA A 291 -8.67 -28.45 -5.38
C ALA A 291 -7.43 -28.60 -6.24
N LEU A 292 -6.30 -28.08 -5.75
CA LEU A 292 -5.01 -28.27 -6.39
C LEU A 292 -4.57 -29.73 -6.26
N LEU A 293 -4.30 -30.39 -7.37
CA LEU A 293 -3.75 -31.75 -7.42
C LEU A 293 -2.22 -31.71 -7.39
N LYS A 294 -1.63 -30.98 -8.33
CA LYS A 294 -0.18 -30.94 -8.56
C LYS A 294 0.26 -29.52 -8.89
N VAL A 295 1.35 -29.09 -8.25
CA VAL A 295 2.05 -27.85 -8.60
C VAL A 295 2.95 -28.12 -9.80
N ASP A 296 2.85 -27.27 -10.82
CA ASP A 296 3.71 -27.31 -12.02
C ASP A 296 4.85 -26.31 -11.88
N SER A 297 4.54 -25.05 -11.56
CA SER A 297 5.53 -24.00 -11.32
C SER A 297 5.03 -22.99 -10.28
N VAL A 298 5.96 -22.26 -9.66
CA VAL A 298 5.65 -21.20 -8.70
C VAL A 298 6.46 -19.96 -9.08
N ASN A 299 5.79 -18.84 -9.31
CA ASN A 299 6.38 -17.58 -9.78
C ASN A 299 7.30 -17.76 -11.01
N GLY A 300 6.92 -18.63 -11.96
CA GLY A 300 7.72 -18.93 -13.16
C GLY A 300 8.98 -19.77 -12.92
N ARG A 301 9.20 -20.25 -11.69
CA ARG A 301 10.31 -21.12 -11.30
C ARG A 301 9.85 -22.53 -10.98
N THR A 302 10.80 -23.46 -10.96
CA THR A 302 10.56 -24.84 -10.56
C THR A 302 10.33 -24.94 -9.04
N THR A 303 9.69 -26.01 -8.60
CA THR A 303 9.38 -26.21 -7.18
C THR A 303 10.62 -26.37 -6.30
N GLU A 304 11.72 -26.86 -6.88
CA GLU A 304 13.01 -27.06 -6.22
C GLU A 304 13.68 -25.72 -5.91
N GLU A 305 13.78 -24.84 -6.91
CA GLU A 305 14.39 -23.49 -6.78
C GLU A 305 13.68 -22.64 -5.72
N ILE A 306 12.37 -22.83 -5.58
CA ILE A 306 11.52 -22.04 -4.65
C ILE A 306 11.77 -22.41 -3.19
N ARG A 307 12.22 -23.64 -2.90
CA ARG A 307 12.54 -24.05 -1.53
C ARG A 307 13.78 -23.37 -0.99
N ASP A 308 14.76 -23.10 -1.86
CA ASP A 308 16.05 -22.52 -1.50
C ASP A 308 16.10 -20.99 -1.62
N ARG A 309 14.98 -20.35 -2.00
CA ARG A 309 14.91 -18.89 -2.15
C ARG A 309 15.16 -18.17 -0.81
N ILE A 310 15.93 -17.09 -0.89
CA ILE A 310 16.17 -16.20 0.26
C ILE A 310 14.92 -15.32 0.47
N PRO A 311 14.33 -15.28 1.68
CA PRO A 311 13.18 -14.42 1.94
C PRO A 311 13.51 -12.93 1.71
N PHE A 312 12.53 -12.17 1.21
CA PHE A 312 12.66 -10.76 0.83
C PHE A 312 13.25 -9.87 1.94
N GLN A 313 13.04 -10.23 3.20
CA GLN A 313 13.53 -9.46 4.35
C GLN A 313 15.05 -9.59 4.54
N HIS A 314 15.64 -10.69 4.07
CA HIS A 314 17.07 -11.00 4.21
C HIS A 314 17.88 -10.63 2.96
N LEU A 315 17.20 -10.18 1.90
CA LEU A 315 17.82 -9.66 0.70
C LEU A 315 18.49 -8.31 0.96
N THR A 316 19.74 -8.16 0.50
CA THR A 316 20.53 -6.93 0.66
C THR A 316 19.98 -5.82 -0.24
N PRO A 317 19.51 -4.68 0.32
CA PRO A 317 19.02 -3.56 -0.48
C PRO A 317 20.18 -2.76 -1.08
N LEU A 318 20.06 -2.40 -2.37
CA LEU A 318 20.98 -1.53 -3.09
C LEU A 318 20.28 -0.27 -3.62
N PHE A 319 21.07 0.71 -4.06
CA PHE A 319 20.54 1.79 -4.89
C PHE A 319 20.16 1.25 -6.27
N PRO A 320 19.20 1.88 -6.95
CA PRO A 320 18.95 1.60 -8.37
C PRO A 320 20.18 1.98 -9.22
N GLU A 321 20.62 1.05 -10.05
CA GLU A 321 21.76 1.23 -10.97
C GLU A 321 21.34 1.08 -12.44
N GLU A 322 20.25 0.36 -12.70
CA GLU A 322 19.68 0.21 -14.03
C GLU A 322 18.47 1.14 -14.18
N ARG A 323 18.49 2.00 -15.19
CA ARG A 323 17.43 2.95 -15.49
C ARG A 323 16.32 2.32 -16.34
N LEU A 324 15.07 2.54 -15.92
CA LEU A 324 13.88 2.30 -16.73
C LEU A 324 13.71 3.49 -17.70
N LYS A 325 14.11 3.30 -18.96
CA LYS A 325 13.99 4.33 -20.00
C LYS A 325 12.53 4.49 -20.39
N LEU A 326 11.98 5.70 -20.26
CA LEU A 326 10.57 5.97 -20.55
C LEU A 326 10.34 6.68 -21.90
N THR A 327 11.40 7.15 -22.54
CA THR A 327 11.34 7.81 -23.84
C THR A 327 10.94 6.80 -24.90
N THR A 328 9.81 7.04 -25.59
CA THR A 328 9.30 6.19 -26.67
C THR A 328 9.21 6.99 -27.96
N ARG A 329 8.29 7.96 -28.02
CA ARG A 329 8.00 8.77 -29.19
C ARG A 329 8.44 10.22 -28.98
N PRO A 330 8.92 10.92 -30.03
CA PRO A 330 9.30 12.33 -29.93
C PRO A 330 8.17 13.24 -29.40
N SER A 331 6.92 12.90 -29.71
CA SER A 331 5.72 13.61 -29.30
C SER A 331 5.37 13.46 -27.81
N GLN A 332 5.92 12.45 -27.15
CA GLN A 332 5.59 12.13 -25.75
C GLN A 332 6.48 12.94 -24.81
N LEU A 333 6.15 14.23 -24.64
CA LEU A 333 6.97 15.14 -23.84
C LEU A 333 7.02 14.74 -22.36
N SER A 334 5.95 14.19 -21.78
CA SER A 334 5.93 13.83 -20.35
C SER A 334 6.98 12.79 -19.99
N THR A 335 7.09 11.71 -20.76
CA THR A 335 8.07 10.66 -20.47
C THR A 335 9.49 11.12 -20.75
N ARG A 336 9.68 11.95 -21.79
CA ARG A 336 10.98 12.56 -22.12
C ARG A 336 11.49 13.49 -21.03
N ILE A 337 10.63 14.38 -20.52
CA ILE A 337 10.97 15.33 -19.44
C ILE A 337 11.22 14.56 -18.14
N LEU A 338 10.37 13.58 -17.81
CA LEU A 338 10.56 12.73 -16.64
C LEU A 338 11.90 12.01 -16.71
N ASP A 339 12.25 11.44 -17.87
CA ASP A 339 13.53 10.77 -18.09
C ASP A 339 14.73 11.69 -17.80
N LEU A 340 14.67 12.95 -18.21
CA LEU A 340 15.77 13.91 -18.03
C LEU A 340 15.90 14.42 -16.59
N PHE A 341 14.79 14.66 -15.89
CA PHE A 341 14.80 15.41 -14.63
C PHE A 341 14.37 14.60 -13.41
N ALA A 342 13.78 13.42 -13.58
CA ALA A 342 13.41 12.54 -12.48
C ALA A 342 13.52 11.06 -12.92
N PRO A 343 14.71 10.60 -13.36
CA PRO A 343 14.90 9.27 -13.93
C PRO A 343 14.45 8.18 -12.96
N ILE A 344 13.81 7.13 -13.48
CA ILE A 344 13.33 6.01 -12.67
C ILE A 344 14.29 4.84 -12.83
N GLY A 345 14.82 4.33 -11.72
CA GLY A 345 15.61 3.10 -11.71
C GLY A 345 14.79 1.85 -11.34
N LYS A 346 15.35 0.69 -11.66
CA LYS A 346 14.92 -0.61 -11.12
C LYS A 346 15.15 -0.64 -9.60
N GLY A 347 14.08 -0.71 -8.83
CA GLY A 347 14.11 -0.58 -7.37
C GLY A 347 13.78 0.82 -6.84
N GLN A 348 13.30 1.74 -7.67
CA GLN A 348 13.00 3.12 -7.26
C GLN A 348 11.79 3.19 -6.30
N ARG A 349 11.87 4.08 -5.31
CA ARG A 349 10.74 4.55 -4.49
C ARG A 349 10.35 5.95 -4.93
N GLY A 350 9.53 6.01 -5.98
CA GLY A 350 9.11 7.26 -6.60
C GLY A 350 7.77 7.76 -6.08
N MET A 351 7.66 9.07 -5.90
CA MET A 351 6.42 9.73 -5.51
C MET A 351 6.04 10.80 -6.55
N ILE A 352 4.86 10.66 -7.14
CA ILE A 352 4.27 11.69 -8.01
C ILE A 352 3.36 12.55 -7.14
N VAL A 353 3.86 13.73 -6.79
CA VAL A 353 3.18 14.69 -5.94
C VAL A 353 2.23 15.50 -6.80
N ALA A 354 0.93 15.30 -6.64
CA ALA A 354 -0.07 15.84 -7.56
C ALA A 354 -1.23 16.49 -6.81
N GLN A 355 -1.57 17.70 -7.23
CA GLN A 355 -2.82 18.34 -6.83
C GLN A 355 -3.96 17.78 -7.69
N PRO A 356 -5.23 17.86 -7.24
CA PRO A 356 -6.36 17.47 -8.08
C PRO A 356 -6.38 18.20 -9.43
N LYS A 357 -6.74 17.48 -10.51
CA LYS A 357 -6.88 18.00 -11.89
C LYS A 357 -5.56 18.44 -12.57
N THR A 358 -4.42 17.93 -12.14
CA THR A 358 -3.10 18.21 -12.75
C THR A 358 -2.70 17.27 -13.89
N GLY A 359 -3.45 16.20 -14.14
CA GLY A 359 -3.13 15.21 -15.18
C GLY A 359 -2.41 13.95 -14.69
N LYS A 360 -2.41 13.69 -13.38
CA LYS A 360 -1.90 12.47 -12.71
C LYS A 360 -2.17 11.18 -13.49
N THR A 361 -3.43 10.90 -13.82
CA THR A 361 -3.85 9.65 -14.46
C THR A 361 -3.27 9.50 -15.86
N VAL A 362 -3.18 10.59 -16.63
CA VAL A 362 -2.59 10.59 -17.97
C VAL A 362 -1.11 10.26 -17.88
N LEU A 363 -0.38 10.94 -16.98
CA LEU A 363 1.03 10.68 -16.76
C LEU A 363 1.29 9.23 -16.32
N LEU A 364 0.48 8.69 -15.42
CA LEU A 364 0.63 7.31 -14.94
C LEU A 364 0.45 6.28 -16.07
N LYS A 365 -0.52 6.50 -16.97
CA LYS A 365 -0.69 5.68 -18.18
C LYS A 365 0.50 5.76 -19.12
N GLU A 366 1.03 6.96 -19.32
CA GLU A 366 2.19 7.17 -20.18
C GLU A 366 3.43 6.45 -19.64
N ILE A 367 3.67 6.51 -18.33
CA ILE A 367 4.73 5.75 -17.66
C ILE A 367 4.51 4.25 -17.86
N ALA A 368 3.28 3.76 -17.63
CA ALA A 368 2.96 2.35 -17.72
C ALA A 368 3.17 1.79 -19.14
N ASN A 369 2.71 2.53 -20.15
CA ASN A 369 2.87 2.16 -21.55
C ASN A 369 4.35 2.22 -21.98
N ALA A 370 5.09 3.23 -21.53
CA ALA A 370 6.52 3.33 -21.81
C ALA A 370 7.32 2.16 -21.20
N ILE A 371 7.02 1.77 -19.96
CA ILE A 371 7.65 0.58 -19.33
C ILE A 371 7.28 -0.68 -20.10
N SER A 372 6.01 -0.87 -20.45
CA SER A 372 5.56 -2.07 -21.18
C SER A 372 6.18 -2.19 -22.59
N GLU A 373 6.46 -1.05 -23.25
CA GLU A 373 7.11 -1.00 -24.57
C GLU A 373 8.62 -1.20 -24.48
N ASN A 374 9.30 -0.47 -23.59
CA ASN A 374 10.76 -0.44 -23.51
C ASN A 374 11.36 -1.56 -22.64
N HIS A 375 10.60 -2.07 -21.68
CA HIS A 375 11.02 -3.04 -20.68
C HIS A 375 10.03 -4.21 -20.56
N PRO A 376 9.86 -5.03 -21.61
CA PRO A 376 8.93 -6.16 -21.59
C PRO A 376 9.30 -7.26 -20.59
N GLU A 377 10.54 -7.27 -20.09
CA GLU A 377 11.01 -8.16 -19.02
C GLU A 377 10.44 -7.81 -17.64
N VAL A 378 9.99 -6.56 -17.45
CA VAL A 378 9.49 -6.07 -16.16
C VAL A 378 8.04 -6.47 -15.98
N TYR A 379 7.73 -7.03 -14.81
CA TYR A 379 6.36 -7.35 -14.44
C TYR A 379 5.65 -6.09 -13.91
N LEU A 380 4.74 -5.55 -14.71
CA LEU A 380 4.03 -4.30 -14.40
C LEU A 380 2.66 -4.57 -13.77
N MET A 381 2.50 -4.09 -12.54
CA MET A 381 1.24 -4.09 -11.79
C MET A 381 0.75 -2.65 -11.59
N ILE A 382 -0.55 -2.43 -11.79
CA ILE A 382 -1.21 -1.16 -11.45
C ILE A 382 -2.19 -1.43 -10.33
N LEU A 383 -2.00 -0.74 -9.20
CA LEU A 383 -2.85 -0.85 -8.03
C LEU A 383 -3.66 0.43 -7.85
N LEU A 384 -4.98 0.34 -8.05
CA LEU A 384 -5.91 1.46 -7.91
C LEU A 384 -6.71 1.30 -6.61
N ILE A 385 -6.62 2.28 -5.71
CA ILE A 385 -7.25 2.26 -4.38
C ILE A 385 -8.11 3.50 -4.19
N ASP A 386 -9.39 3.28 -3.84
CA ASP A 386 -10.37 4.34 -3.58
C ASP A 386 -10.50 5.30 -4.78
N GLU A 387 -10.41 4.73 -6.00
CA GLU A 387 -10.52 5.48 -7.26
C GLU A 387 -11.84 5.17 -7.95
N ARG A 388 -12.27 6.05 -8.87
CA ARG A 388 -13.57 5.91 -9.54
C ARG A 388 -13.63 4.72 -10.50
N PRO A 389 -14.77 3.98 -10.59
CA PRO A 389 -14.92 2.84 -11.49
C PRO A 389 -14.64 3.15 -12.97
N GLU A 390 -15.02 4.34 -13.45
CA GLU A 390 -14.74 4.78 -14.82
C GLU A 390 -13.25 4.99 -15.07
N GLU A 391 -12.51 5.50 -14.09
CA GLU A 391 -11.05 5.69 -14.16
C GLU A 391 -10.33 4.34 -14.14
N VAL A 392 -10.82 3.37 -13.36
CA VAL A 392 -10.35 1.98 -13.36
C VAL A 392 -10.53 1.32 -14.72
N THR A 393 -11.73 1.45 -15.30
CA THR A 393 -12.05 0.86 -16.61
C THR A 393 -11.18 1.45 -17.72
N ASP A 394 -11.00 2.77 -17.69
CA ASP A 394 -10.17 3.51 -18.63
C ASP A 394 -8.69 3.10 -18.52
N MET A 395 -8.15 2.93 -17.31
CA MET A 395 -6.81 2.39 -17.09
C MET A 395 -6.65 0.96 -17.63
N ALA A 396 -7.58 0.06 -17.29
CA ALA A 396 -7.54 -1.35 -17.69
C ALA A 396 -7.59 -1.55 -19.21
N ARG A 397 -8.25 -0.65 -19.94
CA ARG A 397 -8.33 -0.72 -21.42
C ARG A 397 -7.15 -0.03 -22.12
N SER A 398 -6.47 0.89 -21.43
CA SER A 398 -5.44 1.74 -22.04
C SER A 398 -4.02 1.23 -21.87
N VAL A 399 -3.80 0.27 -20.97
CA VAL A 399 -2.46 -0.17 -20.57
C VAL A 399 -2.30 -1.67 -20.65
N LYS A 400 -1.16 -2.12 -21.17
CA LYS A 400 -0.73 -3.52 -21.15
C LYS A 400 0.00 -3.83 -19.84
N ALA A 401 -0.78 -4.00 -18.78
CA ALA A 401 -0.31 -4.32 -17.43
C ALA A 401 -1.37 -5.14 -16.68
N GLU A 402 -0.97 -5.76 -15.57
CA GLU A 402 -1.94 -6.30 -14.63
C GLU A 402 -2.59 -5.16 -13.83
N VAL A 403 -3.88 -4.91 -14.03
CA VAL A 403 -4.61 -3.85 -13.32
C VAL A 403 -5.44 -4.47 -12.20
N ILE A 404 -5.12 -4.12 -10.96
CA ILE A 404 -5.81 -4.54 -9.75
C ILE A 404 -6.44 -3.31 -9.10
N ALA A 405 -7.75 -3.38 -8.83
CA ALA A 405 -8.47 -2.25 -8.29
C ALA A 405 -9.37 -2.60 -7.10
N SER A 406 -9.52 -1.64 -6.20
CA SER A 406 -10.58 -1.58 -5.22
C SER A 406 -11.18 -0.17 -5.28
N THR A 407 -12.33 -0.04 -5.93
CA THR A 407 -13.02 1.25 -6.16
C THR A 407 -13.51 1.86 -4.86
N PHE A 408 -13.88 3.15 -4.88
CA PHE A 408 -14.40 3.86 -3.70
C PHE A 408 -15.70 3.27 -3.11
N ASP A 409 -16.41 2.42 -3.85
CA ASP A 409 -17.61 1.73 -3.38
C ASP A 409 -17.29 0.64 -2.32
N GLU A 410 -16.01 0.27 -2.20
CA GLU A 410 -15.55 -0.81 -1.35
C GLU A 410 -15.15 -0.33 0.05
N THR A 411 -15.05 -1.27 0.99
CA THR A 411 -14.66 -0.94 2.37
C THR A 411 -13.15 -0.70 2.51
N ALA A 412 -12.76 0.07 3.53
CA ALA A 412 -11.36 0.30 3.86
C ALA A 412 -10.59 -1.01 4.15
N GLU A 413 -11.25 -2.00 4.77
CA GLU A 413 -10.67 -3.34 4.99
C GLU A 413 -10.32 -4.03 3.67
N ARG A 414 -11.18 -3.88 2.65
CA ARG A 414 -10.96 -4.45 1.32
C ARG A 414 -9.78 -3.77 0.62
N HIS A 415 -9.66 -2.45 0.70
CA HIS A 415 -8.48 -1.73 0.19
C HIS A 415 -7.17 -2.23 0.81
N VAL A 416 -7.16 -2.40 2.14
CA VAL A 416 -6.02 -2.91 2.90
C VAL A 416 -5.70 -4.36 2.51
N LYS A 417 -6.72 -5.20 2.33
CA LYS A 417 -6.54 -6.61 1.95
C LYS A 417 -5.93 -6.74 0.55
N VAL A 418 -6.52 -6.09 -0.46
CA VAL A 418 -6.06 -6.16 -1.86
C VAL A 418 -4.62 -5.66 -1.98
N SER A 419 -4.32 -4.49 -1.39
CA SER A 419 -2.96 -3.95 -1.39
C SER A 419 -1.94 -4.85 -0.71
N SER A 420 -2.33 -5.54 0.38
CA SER A 420 -1.44 -6.48 1.07
C SER A 420 -1.08 -7.68 0.19
N ILE A 421 -2.06 -8.25 -0.52
CA ILE A 421 -1.83 -9.39 -1.44
C ILE A 421 -0.93 -8.96 -2.61
N VAL A 422 -1.20 -7.80 -3.22
CA VAL A 422 -0.37 -7.26 -4.32
C VAL A 422 1.08 -7.06 -3.88
N LEU A 423 1.28 -6.47 -2.68
CA LEU A 423 2.63 -6.28 -2.14
C LEU A 423 3.34 -7.61 -1.89
N ASP A 424 2.64 -8.58 -1.30
CA ASP A 424 3.25 -9.87 -1.02
C ASP A 424 3.55 -10.64 -2.31
N LYS A 425 2.68 -10.58 -3.33
CA LYS A 425 2.96 -11.10 -4.67
C LYS A 425 4.24 -10.50 -5.24
N ALA A 426 4.36 -9.17 -5.24
CA ALA A 426 5.54 -8.49 -5.75
C ALA A 426 6.83 -8.92 -5.01
N LYS A 427 6.79 -9.04 -3.68
CA LYS A 427 7.94 -9.56 -2.90
C LYS A 427 8.31 -10.98 -3.30
N ARG A 428 7.34 -11.88 -3.46
CA ARG A 428 7.60 -13.28 -3.88
C ARG A 428 8.24 -13.33 -5.27
N MET A 429 7.79 -12.50 -6.20
CA MET A 429 8.37 -12.41 -7.53
C MET A 429 9.83 -11.92 -7.50
N VAL A 430 10.14 -10.93 -6.67
CA VAL A 430 11.50 -10.40 -6.48
C VAL A 430 12.43 -11.42 -5.84
N GLU A 431 11.93 -12.21 -4.87
CA GLU A 431 12.67 -13.37 -4.31
C GLU A 431 13.04 -14.40 -5.39
N CYS A 432 12.31 -14.43 -6.52
CA CYS A 432 12.56 -15.34 -7.65
C CYS A 432 13.38 -14.69 -8.79
N GLY A 433 13.91 -13.49 -8.57
CA GLY A 433 14.76 -12.77 -9.53
C GLY A 433 14.00 -11.90 -10.55
N HIS A 434 12.72 -11.61 -10.35
CA HIS A 434 11.96 -10.77 -11.27
C HIS A 434 12.05 -9.29 -10.92
N ASP A 435 12.15 -8.44 -11.93
CA ASP A 435 11.93 -7.01 -11.81
C ASP A 435 10.43 -6.70 -11.83
N VAL A 436 9.94 -6.06 -10.78
CA VAL A 436 8.53 -5.76 -10.58
C VAL A 436 8.33 -4.27 -10.40
N VAL A 437 7.40 -3.69 -11.16
CA VAL A 437 6.96 -2.29 -10.99
C VAL A 437 5.52 -2.28 -10.51
N ILE A 438 5.26 -1.58 -9.40
CA ILE A 438 3.91 -1.25 -8.94
C ILE A 438 3.66 0.24 -9.18
N LEU A 439 2.66 0.55 -9.99
CA LEU A 439 2.09 1.89 -10.11
C LEU A 439 0.90 2.01 -9.17
N LEU A 440 1.06 2.74 -8.07
CA LEU A 440 0.03 2.88 -7.03
C LEU A 440 -0.70 4.22 -7.16
N ASP A 441 -2.02 4.14 -7.32
CA ASP A 441 -2.90 5.30 -7.29
C ASP A 441 -3.98 5.15 -6.21
N SER A 442 -3.83 5.69 -5.00
CA SER A 442 -2.73 6.53 -4.50
C SER A 442 -2.27 6.10 -3.10
N ILE A 443 -1.04 6.46 -2.71
CA ILE A 443 -0.53 6.17 -1.36
C ILE A 443 -1.32 6.92 -0.29
N THR A 444 -1.81 8.13 -0.62
CA THR A 444 -2.64 8.94 0.29
C THR A 444 -3.95 8.22 0.63
N ARG A 445 -4.64 7.67 -0.38
CA ARG A 445 -5.87 6.90 -0.16
C ARG A 445 -5.63 5.60 0.58
N LEU A 446 -4.53 4.92 0.27
CA LEU A 446 -4.15 3.71 1.00
C LEU A 446 -3.89 4.02 2.49
N ALA A 447 -3.16 5.09 2.79
CA ALA A 447 -2.89 5.52 4.17
C ALA A 447 -4.18 5.89 4.93
N ARG A 448 -5.15 6.53 4.27
CA ARG A 448 -6.48 6.79 4.83
C ARG A 448 -7.20 5.49 5.18
N ALA A 449 -7.20 4.51 4.29
CA ALA A 449 -7.82 3.21 4.54
C ALA A 449 -7.20 2.51 5.76
N TYR A 450 -5.87 2.52 5.88
CA TYR A 450 -5.19 1.99 7.08
C TYR A 450 -5.55 2.73 8.36
N ASN A 451 -5.68 4.06 8.31
CA ASN A 451 -6.07 4.86 9.47
C ASN A 451 -7.49 4.51 9.98
N THR A 452 -8.40 4.16 9.07
CA THR A 452 -9.77 3.76 9.44
C THR A 452 -9.81 2.34 10.04
N VAL A 453 -8.96 1.42 9.57
CA VAL A 453 -8.98 0.00 9.95
C VAL A 453 -8.18 -0.27 11.22
N VAL A 454 -7.16 0.55 11.52
CA VAL A 454 -6.30 0.34 12.70
C VAL A 454 -7.06 0.69 13.99
N PRO A 455 -7.05 -0.19 15.01
CA PRO A 455 -7.60 0.14 16.32
C PRO A 455 -6.92 1.38 16.92
N SER A 456 -7.70 2.26 17.53
CA SER A 456 -7.19 3.49 18.13
C SER A 456 -6.11 3.20 19.17
N SER A 457 -4.94 3.80 18.98
CA SER A 457 -3.81 3.72 19.91
C SER A 457 -3.93 4.68 21.09
N GLY A 458 -4.93 5.58 21.06
CA GLY A 458 -5.07 6.70 22.00
C GLY A 458 -4.09 7.86 21.74
N LYS A 459 -3.14 7.71 20.78
CA LYS A 459 -2.19 8.76 20.39
C LYS A 459 -2.50 9.22 18.97
N ILE A 460 -3.21 10.34 18.87
CA ILE A 460 -3.61 10.94 17.59
C ILE A 460 -2.61 12.06 17.25
N LEU A 461 -1.99 11.97 16.08
CA LEU A 461 -1.14 12.99 15.49
C LEU A 461 -1.98 14.16 14.96
N SER A 462 -1.31 15.24 14.56
CA SER A 462 -1.98 16.32 13.84
C SER A 462 -2.76 15.79 12.63
N GLY A 463 -3.90 16.40 12.32
CA GLY A 463 -4.73 15.98 11.19
C GLY A 463 -5.58 14.72 11.42
N GLY A 464 -5.64 14.17 12.65
CA GLY A 464 -6.52 13.04 12.97
C GLY A 464 -5.96 11.67 12.56
N VAL A 465 -4.65 11.60 12.34
CA VAL A 465 -3.94 10.35 11.99
C VAL A 465 -3.50 9.65 13.26
N ASP A 466 -3.81 8.36 13.41
CA ASP A 466 -3.31 7.55 14.52
C ASP A 466 -1.80 7.29 14.36
N ALA A 467 -1.05 7.32 15.46
CA ALA A 467 0.41 7.13 15.42
C ALA A 467 0.84 5.78 14.80
N ASN A 468 0.02 4.72 14.94
CA ASN A 468 0.31 3.41 14.39
C ASN A 468 -0.24 3.21 12.96
N ALA A 469 -1.15 4.08 12.51
CA ALA A 469 -1.81 3.95 11.21
C ALA A 469 -0.83 4.01 10.03
N LEU A 470 0.20 4.84 10.12
CA LEU A 470 1.15 5.05 9.03
C LEU A 470 2.22 3.96 8.94
N HIS A 471 2.37 3.09 9.94
CA HIS A 471 3.45 2.09 9.95
C HIS A 471 3.33 1.09 8.79
N LYS A 472 2.13 0.54 8.53
CA LYS A 472 1.91 -0.40 7.41
C LYS A 472 2.05 0.26 6.03
N PRO A 473 1.42 1.42 5.76
CA PRO A 473 1.65 2.18 4.55
C PRO A 473 3.13 2.52 4.29
N LYS A 474 3.87 2.95 5.32
CA LYS A 474 5.33 3.19 5.21
C LYS A 474 6.09 1.93 4.82
N ARG A 475 5.74 0.77 5.41
CA ARG A 475 6.34 -0.51 5.03
C ARG A 475 5.97 -0.95 3.61
N PHE A 476 4.77 -0.61 3.13
CA PHE A 476 4.38 -0.85 1.74
C PHE A 476 5.29 -0.05 0.80
N PHE A 477 5.37 1.27 0.97
CA PHE A 477 6.16 2.13 0.10
C PHE A 477 7.68 1.88 0.24
N GLY A 478 8.14 1.67 1.48
CA GLY A 478 9.53 1.33 1.79
C GLY A 478 9.95 -0.07 1.37
N ALA A 479 9.02 -0.93 0.91
CA ALA A 479 9.38 -2.23 0.36
C ALA A 479 10.13 -2.09 -0.97
N ALA A 480 9.92 -1.02 -1.73
CA ALA A 480 10.61 -0.83 -2.99
C ALA A 480 12.12 -0.60 -2.79
N ARG A 481 12.91 -1.40 -3.49
CA ARG A 481 14.37 -1.42 -3.43
C ARG A 481 14.93 -2.26 -4.57
N ASN A 482 16.14 -1.92 -4.99
CA ASN A 482 16.97 -2.83 -5.77
C ASN A 482 17.56 -3.88 -4.82
N VAL A 483 17.80 -5.09 -5.29
CA VAL A 483 18.32 -6.19 -4.46
C VAL A 483 19.54 -6.82 -5.10
N GLU A 484 20.56 -7.07 -4.29
CA GLU A 484 21.72 -7.85 -4.69
C GLU A 484 21.36 -9.33 -4.91
N ASN A 485 21.76 -9.90 -6.06
CA ASN A 485 21.49 -11.30 -6.45
C ASN A 485 20.00 -11.67 -6.48
N GLY A 486 19.11 -10.68 -6.64
CA GLY A 486 17.68 -10.86 -6.80
C GLY A 486 17.16 -10.03 -7.98
N GLY A 487 15.83 -9.82 -8.00
CA GLY A 487 15.24 -8.82 -8.89
C GLY A 487 15.11 -7.47 -8.20
N SER A 488 14.31 -6.58 -8.76
CA SER A 488 14.04 -5.27 -8.15
C SER A 488 12.55 -5.04 -7.89
N LEU A 489 12.23 -4.32 -6.81
CA LEU A 489 10.87 -3.82 -6.57
C LEU A 489 10.84 -2.31 -6.73
N THR A 490 10.25 -1.83 -7.81
CA THR A 490 9.97 -0.42 -8.03
C THR A 490 8.54 -0.11 -7.62
N ILE A 491 8.33 0.95 -6.83
CA ILE A 491 6.99 1.47 -6.51
C ILE A 491 6.97 2.95 -6.88
N ILE A 492 6.09 3.30 -7.81
CA ILE A 492 5.76 4.69 -8.14
C ILE A 492 4.36 4.95 -7.65
N ALA A 493 4.26 5.75 -6.58
CA ALA A 493 2.98 6.06 -5.97
C ALA A 493 2.61 7.51 -6.20
N THR A 494 1.34 7.78 -6.44
CA THR A 494 0.82 9.15 -6.47
C THR A 494 0.50 9.60 -5.05
N ALA A 495 0.80 10.85 -4.71
CA ALA A 495 0.48 11.47 -3.44
C ALA A 495 -0.31 12.76 -3.68
N LEU A 496 -1.45 12.88 -3.00
CA LEU A 496 -2.31 14.04 -3.11
C LEU A 496 -1.86 15.14 -2.14
N ILE A 497 -1.70 16.35 -2.66
CA ILE A 497 -1.43 17.58 -1.89
C ILE A 497 -2.49 18.65 -2.19
N ASP A 498 -2.56 19.68 -1.34
CA ASP A 498 -3.50 20.81 -1.45
C ASP A 498 -4.98 20.37 -1.58
N THR A 499 -5.34 19.29 -0.89
CA THR A 499 -6.73 18.80 -0.81
C THR A 499 -7.57 19.61 0.18
N GLY A 500 -6.93 20.46 0.99
CA GLY A 500 -7.54 21.13 2.14
C GLY A 500 -7.66 20.24 3.38
N SER A 501 -7.15 19.01 3.34
CA SER A 501 -7.15 18.09 4.49
C SER A 501 -5.79 18.07 5.17
N LYS A 502 -5.74 18.50 6.44
CA LYS A 502 -4.54 18.37 7.29
C LYS A 502 -4.05 16.93 7.42
N MET A 503 -4.95 15.95 7.30
CA MET A 503 -4.60 14.54 7.28
C MET A 503 -3.69 14.21 6.11
N ASP A 504 -4.01 14.71 4.91
CA ASP A 504 -3.22 14.45 3.69
C ASP A 504 -1.86 15.12 3.76
N GLU A 505 -1.78 16.34 4.32
CA GLU A 505 -0.51 17.04 4.54
C GLU A 505 0.42 16.22 5.44
N VAL A 506 -0.10 15.71 6.57
CA VAL A 506 0.69 14.87 7.48
C VAL A 506 1.10 13.56 6.82
N ILE A 507 0.20 12.92 6.07
CA ILE A 507 0.51 11.72 5.29
C ILE A 507 1.66 12.01 4.31
N PHE A 508 1.56 13.09 3.54
CA PHE A 508 2.54 13.47 2.55
C PHE A 508 3.94 13.68 3.16
N GLU A 509 4.05 14.47 4.22
CA GLU A 509 5.33 14.73 4.89
C GLU A 509 6.00 13.44 5.40
N GLU A 510 5.21 12.51 5.93
CA GLU A 510 5.70 11.22 6.42
C GLU A 510 6.23 10.30 5.30
N PHE A 511 5.67 10.42 4.09
CA PHE A 511 6.12 9.65 2.93
C PHE A 511 7.26 10.31 2.15
N LYS A 512 7.32 11.64 2.15
CA LYS A 512 8.39 12.41 1.52
C LYS A 512 9.77 11.97 2.00
N GLY A 513 9.92 11.74 3.31
CA GLY A 513 11.17 11.23 3.89
C GLY A 513 11.52 9.79 3.51
N THR A 514 10.54 8.99 3.07
CA THR A 514 10.70 7.56 2.72
C THR A 514 11.08 7.36 1.24
N GLY A 515 10.63 8.26 0.38
CA GLY A 515 10.90 8.24 -1.06
C GLY A 515 12.33 8.63 -1.42
N ASN A 516 12.77 8.23 -2.61
CA ASN A 516 14.04 8.64 -3.19
C ASN A 516 13.92 9.25 -4.59
N MET A 517 12.70 9.37 -5.13
CA MET A 517 12.38 10.18 -6.31
C MET A 517 11.09 10.96 -6.04
N GLU A 518 11.08 12.23 -6.41
CA GLU A 518 9.94 13.13 -6.28
C GLU A 518 9.69 13.79 -7.63
N LEU A 519 8.47 13.64 -8.15
CA LEU A 519 8.00 14.32 -9.35
C LEU A 519 6.79 15.18 -8.99
N GLN A 520 6.95 16.49 -9.03
CA GLN A 520 5.91 17.42 -8.61
C GLN A 520 5.09 17.88 -9.81
N LEU A 521 3.76 17.85 -9.69
CA LEU A 521 2.84 18.41 -10.66
C LEU A 521 2.27 19.74 -10.15
N ASP A 522 2.27 20.77 -11.00
CA ASP A 522 1.82 22.12 -10.67
C ASP A 522 0.48 22.46 -11.35
N ARG A 523 -0.52 22.77 -10.53
CA ARG A 523 -1.84 23.23 -10.94
C ARG A 523 -1.80 24.54 -11.73
N LYS A 524 -0.80 25.40 -11.53
CA LYS A 524 -0.65 26.64 -12.33
C LYS A 524 -0.45 26.32 -13.82
N LEU A 525 0.35 25.30 -14.13
CA LEU A 525 0.54 24.80 -15.50
C LEU A 525 -0.77 24.24 -16.06
N ALA A 526 -1.44 23.36 -15.29
CA ALA A 526 -2.70 22.73 -15.72
C ALA A 526 -3.84 23.75 -15.96
N ASN A 527 -3.93 24.79 -15.11
CA ASN A 527 -4.89 25.89 -15.27
C ASN A 527 -4.63 26.69 -16.56
N LYS A 528 -3.36 26.88 -16.93
CA LYS A 528 -2.95 27.49 -18.21
C LYS A 528 -2.99 26.54 -19.41
N ARG A 529 -3.41 25.28 -19.21
CA ARG A 529 -3.45 24.22 -20.24
C ARG A 529 -2.07 23.87 -20.80
N ILE A 530 -1.02 24.05 -20.00
CA ILE A 530 0.33 23.61 -20.33
C ILE A 530 0.50 22.19 -19.79
N TYR A 531 0.71 21.24 -20.69
CA TYR A 531 0.95 19.83 -20.37
C TYR A 531 2.24 19.36 -21.06
N PRO A 532 3.05 18.50 -20.40
CA PRO A 532 2.85 17.95 -19.05
C PRO A 532 2.96 19.02 -17.95
N ALA A 533 2.13 18.92 -16.92
CA ALA A 533 2.08 19.89 -15.83
C ALA A 533 3.14 19.60 -14.76
N ILE A 534 4.39 19.33 -15.16
CA ILE A 534 5.49 18.97 -14.26
C ILE A 534 6.24 20.22 -13.81
N ASP A 535 6.44 20.37 -12.50
CA ASP A 535 7.35 21.35 -11.94
C ASP A 535 8.78 20.80 -11.99
N VAL A 536 9.51 21.12 -13.07
CA VAL A 536 10.85 20.58 -13.32
C VAL A 536 11.87 21.00 -12.27
N PRO A 537 11.97 22.29 -11.87
CA PRO A 537 12.87 22.70 -10.79
C PRO A 537 12.65 21.98 -9.46
N ALA A 538 11.39 21.66 -9.12
CA ALA A 538 11.05 20.96 -7.88
C ALA A 538 11.19 19.43 -7.96
N SER A 539 11.38 18.88 -9.16
CA SER A 539 11.44 17.43 -9.40
C SER A 539 12.88 16.91 -9.45
N GLY A 540 13.10 15.70 -8.94
CA GLY A 540 14.43 15.12 -8.88
C GLY A 540 14.47 13.68 -8.38
N THR A 541 15.61 13.02 -8.65
CA THR A 541 15.90 11.68 -8.14
C THR A 541 17.20 11.69 -7.36
N ARG A 542 17.18 11.10 -6.16
CA ARG A 542 18.39 10.92 -5.36
C ARG A 542 19.31 9.92 -6.06
N ARG A 543 20.61 10.21 -6.05
CA ARG A 543 21.64 9.39 -6.70
C ARG A 543 21.38 9.16 -8.20
N GLU A 544 20.89 10.19 -8.90
CA GLU A 544 20.74 10.15 -10.37
C GLU A 544 22.07 9.91 -11.12
N ASP A 545 23.21 10.11 -10.45
CA ASP A 545 24.56 9.75 -10.93
C ASP A 545 24.75 8.26 -11.24
N LEU A 546 23.93 7.38 -10.65
CA LEU A 546 23.95 5.95 -10.92
C LEU A 546 23.07 5.56 -12.12
N LEU A 547 22.19 6.45 -12.58
CA LEU A 547 21.19 6.17 -13.60
C LEU A 547 21.48 6.86 -14.95
N MET A 548 22.40 7.81 -14.95
CA MET A 548 22.77 8.63 -16.10
C MET A 548 24.26 8.56 -16.35
N ASP A 549 24.64 8.60 -17.63
CA ASP A 549 26.04 8.72 -18.00
C ASP A 549 26.58 10.10 -17.60
N ARG A 550 27.90 10.18 -17.37
CA ARG A 550 28.55 11.44 -16.91
C ARG A 550 28.28 12.63 -17.82
N ASP A 551 28.30 12.42 -19.13
CA ASP A 551 28.06 13.49 -20.11
C ASP A 551 26.59 13.93 -20.15
N GLU A 552 25.65 12.98 -20.03
CA GLU A 552 24.22 13.27 -19.91
C GLU A 552 23.95 14.08 -18.64
N LEU A 553 24.47 13.61 -17.50
CA LEU A 553 24.30 14.24 -16.19
C LEU A 553 24.85 15.67 -16.17
N ASN A 554 26.06 15.88 -16.72
CA ASN A 554 26.65 17.22 -16.79
C ASN A 554 25.76 18.20 -17.57
N ARG A 555 25.15 17.76 -18.68
CA ARG A 555 24.27 18.60 -19.48
C ARG A 555 22.94 18.86 -18.79
N VAL A 556 22.34 17.84 -18.18
CA VAL A 556 21.13 17.99 -17.36
C VAL A 556 21.40 18.97 -16.21
N TRP A 557 22.57 18.90 -15.58
CA TRP A 557 22.95 19.82 -14.51
C TRP A 557 23.06 21.28 -14.98
N ILE A 558 23.68 21.53 -16.14
CA ILE A 558 23.71 22.87 -16.76
C ILE A 558 22.29 23.37 -17.01
N LEU A 559 21.41 22.50 -17.53
CA LEU A 559 20.02 22.83 -17.81
C LEU A 559 19.25 23.17 -16.52
N ARG A 560 19.43 22.40 -15.45
CA ARG A 560 18.86 22.69 -14.13
C ARG A 560 19.34 24.04 -13.60
N LYS A 561 20.64 24.34 -13.73
CA LYS A 561 21.22 25.61 -13.30
C LYS A 561 20.68 26.79 -14.11
N PHE A 562 20.47 26.62 -15.42
CA PHE A 562 19.87 27.65 -16.26
C PHE A 562 18.41 27.95 -15.89
N MET A 563 17.65 26.90 -15.52
CA MET A 563 16.25 27.04 -15.13
C MET A 563 16.05 27.37 -13.64
N SER A 564 17.10 27.53 -12.84
CA SER A 564 16.95 27.75 -11.39
C SER A 564 16.25 29.06 -11.04
N ASP A 565 16.41 30.06 -11.91
CA ASP A 565 15.84 31.39 -11.72
C ASP A 565 14.46 31.53 -12.41
N MET A 566 14.02 30.49 -13.14
CA MET A 566 12.73 30.45 -13.83
C MET A 566 11.64 29.95 -12.89
N ASN A 567 10.41 30.43 -13.10
CA ASN A 567 9.25 29.79 -12.49
C ASN A 567 8.83 28.52 -13.26
N SER A 568 7.94 27.71 -12.67
CA SER A 568 7.46 26.45 -13.25
C SER A 568 6.85 26.62 -14.66
N VAL A 569 6.20 27.75 -14.94
CA VAL A 569 5.60 28.05 -16.25
C VAL A 569 6.67 28.36 -17.29
N GLU A 570 7.58 29.26 -16.97
CA GLU A 570 8.69 29.66 -17.84
C GLU A 570 9.60 28.47 -18.19
N ALA A 571 9.96 27.68 -17.18
CA ALA A 571 10.79 26.49 -17.38
C ALA A 571 10.11 25.48 -18.32
N MET A 572 8.81 25.25 -18.15
CA MET A 572 8.07 24.30 -18.98
C MET A 572 7.86 24.80 -20.41
N GLU A 573 7.56 26.08 -20.59
CA GLU A 573 7.45 26.70 -21.93
C GLU A 573 8.81 26.65 -22.65
N PHE A 574 9.90 27.01 -21.97
CA PHE A 574 11.25 26.90 -22.50
C PHE A 574 11.60 25.47 -22.95
N LEU A 575 11.35 24.46 -22.09
CA LEU A 575 11.62 23.07 -22.43
C LEU A 575 10.77 22.62 -23.62
N LYS A 576 9.48 22.95 -23.63
CA LYS A 576 8.59 22.61 -24.74
C LYS A 576 9.09 23.21 -26.04
N ASP A 577 9.43 24.49 -26.06
CA ASP A 577 9.88 25.18 -27.27
C ASP A 577 11.20 24.62 -27.81
N ARG A 578 12.11 24.19 -26.93
CA ARG A 578 13.40 23.61 -27.32
C ARG A 578 13.34 22.13 -27.66
N MET A 579 12.44 21.37 -27.03
CA MET A 579 12.26 19.95 -27.30
C MET A 579 11.40 19.70 -28.55
N VAL A 580 10.48 20.61 -28.87
CA VAL A 580 9.71 20.58 -30.12
C VAL A 580 10.68 20.72 -31.30
N GLY A 581 10.71 19.72 -32.18
CA GLY A 581 11.64 19.65 -33.30
C GLY A 581 12.80 18.67 -33.11
N THR A 582 13.01 18.17 -31.90
CA THR A 582 14.00 17.11 -31.61
C THR A 582 13.33 15.73 -31.55
N LYS A 583 14.01 14.70 -32.05
CA LYS A 583 13.51 13.32 -32.07
C LYS A 583 13.73 12.61 -30.75
N SER A 584 14.86 12.88 -30.07
CA SER A 584 15.21 12.20 -28.83
C SER A 584 15.81 13.15 -27.80
N ASN A 585 15.99 12.65 -26.58
CA ASN A 585 16.61 13.41 -25.50
C ASN A 585 18.11 13.64 -25.77
N GLU A 586 18.78 12.69 -26.41
CA GLU A 586 20.18 12.85 -26.82
C GLU A 586 20.33 13.98 -27.84
N GLU A 587 19.46 14.04 -28.86
CA GLU A 587 19.47 15.12 -29.85
C GLU A 587 19.20 16.49 -29.21
N PHE A 588 18.24 16.53 -28.28
CA PHE A 588 17.95 17.73 -27.49
C PHE A 588 19.15 18.19 -26.65
N LEU A 589 19.81 17.28 -25.94
CA LEU A 589 20.98 17.62 -25.15
C LEU A 589 22.19 18.02 -26.00
N ILE A 590 22.29 17.55 -27.25
CA ILE A 590 23.34 17.96 -28.20
C ILE A 590 23.06 19.35 -28.79
N SER A 591 21.81 19.67 -29.10
CA SER A 591 21.45 20.97 -29.69
C SER A 591 21.66 22.16 -28.74
N MET A 592 21.82 21.90 -27.44
CA MET A 592 22.11 22.90 -26.41
C MET A 592 23.57 23.38 -26.38
N ASN A 593 24.47 22.80 -27.19
CA ASN A 593 25.87 23.24 -27.33
C ASN A 593 26.05 24.49 -28.21
N GLY A 594 25.10 25.44 -28.15
CA GLY A 594 25.09 26.68 -28.95
C GLY A 594 25.44 27.91 -28.14
#